data_AF-A0A419YMC2-F1
#
_entry.id   AF-A0A419YMC2-F1
#
_cell.length_a   1.000
_cell.length_b   1.000
_cell.length_c   1.000
_cell.angle_alpha   90.00
_cell.angle_beta   90.00
_cell.angle_gamma   90.00
#
_symmetry.space_group_name_H-M   'P 1'
#
loop_
_entity.id
_entity.type
_entity.pdbx_description
1 polymer ?
#
loop_
_entity_poly.entity_id
_entity_poly.type
_entity_poly.pdbx_seq_one_letter_code
_entity_poly.pdbx_strand_id
1 'polypeptide(L)'
;MRWVRAAGRWIGKSPGTYVWLLLLAFTSFVVARMDPGTLEFFLEQRSTNIDQLTSRPVHALLASLIWTEQADFWFYFVVFHVFHVPAERWLGTRRWLTVALTAHVVATFVSEGVVAWGVHHHVLPMNMSTTIDVGVSYALAGVEGVLTYRFAGAWRWVYGCGLLGFYLVPLLASHTFTDLGHFCSVLIGLAFHPITRGRPTWDPWRSVRRALPSRG
;
A
#
# COMPACT_ATOMS: atom_id res chain seq x y z
N MET A 1 30.50 -15.71 1.18
CA MET A 1 30.22 -15.32 -0.23
C MET A 1 28.95 -15.91 -0.85
N ARG A 2 28.61 -17.21 -0.67
CA ARG A 2 27.39 -17.83 -1.26
C ARG A 2 26.08 -17.16 -0.82
N TRP A 3 25.97 -16.83 0.47
CA TRP A 3 24.80 -16.16 1.05
C TRP A 3 24.58 -14.74 0.53
N VAL A 4 25.66 -13.94 0.39
CA VAL A 4 25.60 -12.59 -0.20
C VAL A 4 25.10 -12.63 -1.65
N ARG A 5 25.61 -13.57 -2.44
CA ARG A 5 25.13 -13.77 -3.82
C ARG A 5 23.67 -14.26 -3.87
N ALA A 6 23.26 -15.09 -2.92
CA ALA A 6 21.87 -15.54 -2.81
C ALA A 6 20.92 -14.40 -2.43
N ALA A 7 21.30 -13.58 -1.45
CA ALA A 7 20.57 -12.38 -1.05
C ALA A 7 20.49 -11.36 -2.19
N GLY A 8 21.60 -11.09 -2.88
CA GLY A 8 21.62 -10.20 -4.04
C GLY A 8 20.71 -10.68 -5.17
N ARG A 9 20.69 -11.98 -5.46
CA ARG A 9 19.74 -12.56 -6.45
C ARG A 9 18.28 -12.49 -5.98
N TRP A 10 18.03 -12.59 -4.69
CA TRP A 10 16.69 -12.48 -4.13
C TRP A 10 16.17 -11.04 -4.24
N ILE A 11 17.01 -10.07 -3.85
CA ILE A 11 16.72 -8.64 -3.94
C ILE A 11 16.52 -8.22 -5.40
N GLY A 12 17.39 -8.67 -6.30
CA GLY A 12 17.31 -8.35 -7.73
C GLY A 12 16.05 -8.86 -8.43
N LYS A 13 15.23 -9.72 -7.80
CA LYS A 13 13.92 -10.17 -8.31
C LYS A 13 12.76 -9.23 -7.94
N SER A 14 12.98 -8.33 -6.99
CA SER A 14 11.98 -7.35 -6.51
C SER A 14 12.64 -5.97 -6.27
N PRO A 15 13.36 -5.41 -7.25
CA PRO A 15 14.18 -4.21 -7.04
C PRO A 15 13.35 -3.01 -6.57
N GLY A 16 12.14 -2.82 -7.09
CA GLY A 16 11.28 -1.69 -6.71
C GLY A 16 10.84 -1.76 -5.25
N THR A 17 10.43 -2.94 -4.78
CA THR A 17 10.04 -3.16 -3.39
C THR A 17 11.19 -2.89 -2.44
N TYR A 18 12.40 -3.35 -2.77
CA TYR A 18 13.57 -3.15 -1.90
C TYR A 18 14.10 -1.72 -1.92
N VAL A 19 14.02 -1.01 -3.05
CA VAL A 19 14.29 0.43 -3.08
C VAL A 19 13.30 1.16 -2.18
N TRP A 20 12.02 0.81 -2.25
CA TRP A 20 11.02 1.44 -1.40
C TRP A 20 11.22 1.12 0.09
N LEU A 21 11.51 -0.13 0.44
CA LEU A 21 11.87 -0.51 1.80
C LEU A 21 13.11 0.23 2.31
N LEU A 22 14.11 0.47 1.46
CA LEU A 22 15.29 1.26 1.84
C LEU A 22 14.91 2.72 2.16
N LEU A 23 14.02 3.31 1.35
CA LEU A 23 13.50 4.65 1.61
C LEU A 23 12.73 4.68 2.94
N LEU A 24 11.84 3.73 3.19
CA LEU A 24 11.09 3.62 4.45
C LEU A 24 12.02 3.39 5.65
N ALA A 25 13.08 2.60 5.50
CA ALA A 25 14.08 2.42 6.55
C ALA A 25 14.78 3.73 6.90
N PHE A 26 15.18 4.48 5.87
CA PHE A 26 15.85 5.77 6.02
C PHE A 26 14.94 6.81 6.66
N THR A 27 13.71 6.97 6.17
CA THR A 27 12.75 7.93 6.75
C THR A 27 12.34 7.52 8.16
N SER A 28 12.09 6.24 8.44
CA SER A 28 11.81 5.76 9.81
C SER A 28 12.97 6.04 10.76
N PHE A 29 14.22 5.90 10.31
CA PHE A 29 15.40 6.21 11.11
C PHE A 29 15.51 7.70 11.44
N VAL A 30 15.13 8.57 10.50
CA VAL A 30 15.06 10.02 10.69
C VAL A 30 13.94 10.37 11.67
N VAL A 31 12.73 9.83 11.46
CA VAL A 31 11.56 10.01 12.35
C VAL A 31 11.89 9.59 13.79
N ALA A 32 12.55 8.45 13.98
CA ALA A 32 12.95 7.95 15.30
C ALA A 32 13.95 8.85 16.06
N ARG A 33 14.52 9.87 15.40
CA ARG A 33 15.48 10.83 15.98
C ARG A 33 14.92 12.25 16.12
N MET A 34 13.74 12.50 15.59
CA MET A 34 13.07 13.79 15.73
C MET A 34 12.31 13.82 17.06
N ASP A 35 12.29 14.96 17.73
CA ASP A 35 11.35 15.18 18.82
C ASP A 35 9.91 15.28 18.25
N PRO A 36 8.87 14.92 19.03
CA PRO A 36 7.50 14.85 18.52
C PRO A 36 6.97 16.17 17.94
N GLY A 37 7.34 17.31 18.52
CA GLY A 37 6.89 18.62 18.05
C GLY A 37 7.53 19.03 16.72
N THR A 38 8.82 18.73 16.54
CA THR A 38 9.51 18.91 15.26
C THR A 38 8.97 17.96 14.20
N LEU A 39 8.60 16.72 14.57
CA LEU A 39 8.05 15.74 13.64
C LEU A 39 6.68 16.18 13.10
N GLU A 40 5.79 16.65 13.97
CA GLU A 40 4.45 17.14 13.59
C GLU A 40 4.57 18.30 12.59
N PHE A 41 5.36 19.33 12.93
CA PHE A 41 5.62 20.46 12.01
C PHE A 41 6.29 20.02 10.69
N PHE A 42 7.18 19.03 10.74
CA PHE A 42 7.89 18.53 9.57
C PHE A 42 6.97 17.72 8.62
N LEU A 43 6.05 16.95 9.18
CA LEU A 43 5.07 16.13 8.47
C LEU A 43 3.89 16.96 7.95
N GLU A 44 3.42 17.98 8.67
CA GLU A 44 2.38 18.91 8.18
C GLU A 44 2.76 19.50 6.81
N GLN A 45 4.03 19.85 6.61
CA GLN A 45 4.54 20.39 5.34
C GLN A 45 4.73 19.33 4.22
N ARG A 46 4.61 18.04 4.54
CA ARG A 46 4.92 16.91 3.63
C ARG A 46 3.78 15.89 3.51
N SER A 47 2.69 16.10 4.22
CA SER A 47 1.47 15.30 4.16
C SER A 47 0.67 15.58 2.89
N THR A 48 -0.24 14.67 2.53
CA THR A 48 -1.24 14.88 1.47
C THR A 48 -2.46 15.66 1.96
N ASN A 49 -2.27 16.60 2.87
CA ASN A 49 -3.35 17.46 3.33
C ASN A 49 -3.82 18.42 2.22
N ILE A 50 -5.04 18.97 2.36
CA ILE A 50 -5.70 19.77 1.33
C ILE A 50 -4.84 20.99 0.92
N ASP A 51 -4.18 21.63 1.87
CA ASP A 51 -3.33 22.80 1.63
C ASP A 51 -2.10 22.46 0.76
N GLN A 52 -1.45 21.32 1.00
CA GLN A 52 -0.32 20.85 0.21
C GLN A 52 -0.77 20.27 -1.15
N LEU A 53 -1.90 19.56 -1.21
CA LEU A 53 -2.45 19.07 -2.48
C LEU A 53 -2.86 20.22 -3.41
N THR A 54 -3.37 21.31 -2.86
CA THR A 54 -3.76 22.48 -3.65
C THR A 54 -2.55 23.28 -4.14
N SER A 55 -1.48 23.38 -3.33
CA SER A 55 -0.30 24.19 -3.65
C SER A 55 0.79 23.43 -4.40
N ARG A 56 1.09 22.18 -4.02
CA ARG A 56 2.20 21.35 -4.54
C ARG A 56 1.80 19.87 -4.64
N PRO A 57 0.80 19.51 -5.46
CA PRO A 57 0.19 18.17 -5.48
C PRO A 57 1.20 17.05 -5.73
N VAL A 58 2.10 17.23 -6.69
CA VAL A 58 3.10 16.21 -7.03
C VAL A 58 4.08 15.98 -5.88
N HIS A 59 4.48 17.03 -5.17
CA HIS A 59 5.39 16.90 -4.02
C HIS A 59 4.73 16.17 -2.86
N ALA A 60 3.49 16.54 -2.53
CA ALA A 60 2.71 15.91 -1.47
C ALA A 60 2.47 14.42 -1.74
N LEU A 61 2.09 14.06 -2.97
CA LEU A 61 1.89 12.67 -3.38
C LEU A 61 3.18 11.85 -3.36
N LEU A 62 4.33 12.44 -3.68
CA LEU A 62 5.62 11.73 -3.60
C LEU A 62 6.13 11.62 -2.16
N ALA A 63 5.94 12.64 -1.34
CA ALA A 63 6.37 12.65 0.05
C ALA A 63 5.59 11.63 0.89
N SER A 64 4.27 11.56 0.72
CA SER A 64 3.39 10.59 1.39
C SER A 64 3.67 9.12 1.04
N LEU A 65 4.41 8.85 -0.05
CA LEU A 65 4.87 7.50 -0.37
C LEU A 65 6.08 7.04 0.45
N ILE A 66 6.78 7.94 1.16
CA ILE A 66 8.04 7.61 1.84
C ILE A 66 8.10 8.05 3.29
N TRP A 67 7.32 9.06 3.68
CA TRP A 67 7.22 9.51 5.06
C TRP A 67 6.08 8.79 5.76
N THR A 68 6.29 8.41 7.02
CA THR A 68 5.28 7.81 7.90
C THR A 68 5.25 8.56 9.22
N GLU A 69 4.07 8.67 9.83
CA GLU A 69 3.89 9.35 11.13
C GLU A 69 4.66 8.69 12.27
N GLN A 70 4.90 7.39 12.14
CA GLN A 70 5.53 6.56 13.14
C GLN A 70 6.73 5.82 12.53
N ALA A 71 7.70 5.47 13.36
CA ALA A 71 8.89 4.72 12.96
C ALA A 71 8.58 3.21 12.80
N ASP A 72 7.66 2.88 11.90
CA ASP A 72 7.07 1.55 11.75
C ASP A 72 7.77 0.68 10.70
N PHE A 73 9.08 0.87 10.53
CA PHE A 73 9.84 0.14 9.52
C PHE A 73 9.65 -1.37 9.60
N TRP A 74 9.62 -1.96 10.80
CA TRP A 74 9.46 -3.40 10.95
C TRP A 74 8.09 -3.91 10.49
N PHE A 75 7.03 -3.14 10.73
CA PHE A 75 5.70 -3.45 10.21
C PHE A 75 5.74 -3.46 8.68
N TYR A 76 6.22 -2.37 8.07
CA TYR A 76 6.33 -2.26 6.62
C TYR A 76 7.24 -3.33 6.00
N PHE A 77 8.35 -3.65 6.68
CA PHE A 77 9.25 -4.72 6.26
C PHE A 77 8.52 -6.06 6.15
N VAL A 78 7.73 -6.43 7.16
CA VAL A 78 6.97 -7.68 7.16
C VAL A 78 5.89 -7.67 6.07
N VAL A 79 5.02 -6.66 6.05
CA VAL A 79 3.89 -6.64 5.10
C VAL A 79 4.35 -6.51 3.65
N PHE A 80 5.43 -5.77 3.37
CA PHE A 80 6.00 -5.71 2.02
C PHE A 80 6.59 -7.06 1.60
N HIS A 81 7.19 -7.83 2.51
CA HIS A 81 7.65 -9.18 2.18
C HIS A 81 6.50 -10.15 1.91
N VAL A 82 5.38 -9.98 2.60
CA VAL A 82 4.17 -10.80 2.42
C VAL A 82 3.43 -10.44 1.12
N PHE A 83 3.35 -9.16 0.76
CA PHE A 83 2.52 -8.69 -0.37
C PHE A 83 3.34 -8.11 -1.53
N HIS A 84 4.16 -7.08 -1.30
CA HIS A 84 4.85 -6.38 -2.40
C HIS A 84 5.92 -7.22 -3.07
N VAL A 85 6.76 -7.94 -2.32
CA VAL A 85 7.81 -8.81 -2.86
C VAL A 85 7.21 -9.87 -3.81
N PRO A 86 6.19 -10.67 -3.41
CA PRO A 86 5.58 -11.62 -4.32
C PRO A 86 4.77 -10.95 -5.44
N ALA A 87 4.12 -9.80 -5.20
CA ALA A 87 3.40 -9.06 -6.23
C ALA A 87 4.35 -8.55 -7.32
N GLU A 88 5.47 -7.95 -6.96
CA GLU A 88 6.47 -7.44 -7.91
C GLU A 88 7.10 -8.59 -8.70
N ARG A 89 7.42 -9.72 -8.06
CA ARG A 89 7.91 -10.91 -8.78
C ARG A 89 6.88 -11.46 -9.74
N TRP A 90 5.63 -11.45 -9.30
CA TRP A 90 4.52 -12.00 -10.06
C TRP A 90 4.07 -11.10 -11.19
N LEU A 91 4.08 -9.77 -11.07
CA LEU A 91 3.66 -8.83 -12.11
C LEU A 91 4.82 -8.26 -12.93
N GLY A 92 6.03 -8.25 -12.37
CA GLY A 92 7.14 -7.43 -12.82
C GLY A 92 7.05 -6.00 -12.28
N THR A 93 8.21 -5.36 -12.08
CA THR A 93 8.33 -4.04 -11.45
C THR A 93 7.46 -2.97 -12.07
N ARG A 94 7.38 -2.89 -13.41
CA ARG A 94 6.57 -1.85 -14.09
C ARG A 94 5.09 -1.96 -13.74
N ARG A 95 4.50 -3.16 -13.88
CA ARG A 95 3.07 -3.39 -13.63
C ARG A 95 2.74 -3.21 -12.15
N TRP A 96 3.58 -3.72 -11.26
CA TRP A 96 3.44 -3.53 -9.82
C TRP A 96 3.46 -2.04 -9.45
N LEU A 97 4.43 -1.29 -9.98
CA LEU A 97 4.55 0.14 -9.70
C LEU A 97 3.35 0.92 -10.22
N THR A 98 2.83 0.58 -11.41
CA THR A 98 1.60 1.19 -11.94
C THR A 98 0.43 0.99 -10.99
N VAL A 99 0.21 -0.21 -10.45
CA VAL A 99 -0.87 -0.47 -9.49
C VAL A 99 -0.66 0.34 -8.21
N ALA A 100 0.54 0.26 -7.61
CA ALA A 100 0.87 0.93 -6.36
C ALA A 100 0.67 2.45 -6.45
N LEU A 101 1.23 3.08 -7.49
CA LEU A 101 1.12 4.53 -7.69
C LEU A 101 -0.31 4.96 -8.03
N THR A 102 -1.03 4.20 -8.86
CA THR A 102 -2.41 4.57 -9.21
C THR A 102 -3.34 4.43 -8.00
N ALA A 103 -3.20 3.34 -7.24
CA ALA A 103 -3.98 3.14 -6.01
C ALA A 103 -3.73 4.27 -5.02
N HIS A 104 -2.46 4.61 -4.76
CA HIS A 104 -2.08 5.76 -3.94
C HIS A 104 -2.76 7.05 -4.41
N VAL A 105 -2.47 7.49 -5.64
CA VAL A 105 -2.90 8.80 -6.14
C VAL A 105 -4.42 8.92 -6.19
N VAL A 106 -5.11 7.90 -6.72
CA VAL A 106 -6.56 7.97 -6.88
C VAL A 106 -7.26 7.85 -5.52
N ALA A 107 -6.78 7.00 -4.62
CA ALA A 107 -7.37 6.89 -3.29
C ALA A 107 -7.18 8.17 -2.48
N THR A 108 -5.99 8.79 -2.54
CA THR A 108 -5.74 10.09 -1.90
C THR A 108 -6.70 11.16 -2.42
N PHE A 109 -6.91 11.26 -3.75
CA PHE A 109 -7.87 12.23 -4.27
C PHE A 109 -9.31 11.95 -3.85
N VAL A 110 -9.70 10.68 -3.70
CA VAL A 110 -11.03 10.32 -3.22
C VAL A 110 -11.18 10.66 -1.74
N SER A 111 -10.25 10.24 -0.87
CA SER A 111 -10.33 10.50 0.57
C SER A 111 -10.31 11.99 0.87
N GLU A 112 -9.33 12.71 0.35
CA GLU A 112 -9.16 14.16 0.57
C GLU A 112 -10.27 14.97 -0.11
N GLY A 113 -10.78 14.51 -1.26
CA GLY A 113 -11.92 15.14 -1.92
C GLY A 113 -13.18 15.09 -1.06
N VAL A 114 -13.41 14.00 -0.33
CA VAL A 114 -14.55 13.90 0.60
C VAL A 114 -14.32 14.79 1.83
N VAL A 115 -13.09 14.86 2.36
CA VAL A 115 -12.75 15.80 3.45
C VAL A 115 -13.03 17.24 3.01
N ALA A 116 -12.53 17.64 1.83
CA ALA A 116 -12.72 18.98 1.28
C ALA A 116 -14.20 19.33 1.12
N TRP A 117 -15.00 18.39 0.60
CA TRP A 117 -16.44 18.55 0.49
C TRP A 117 -17.11 18.72 1.87
N GLY A 118 -16.75 17.87 2.84
CA GLY A 118 -17.32 17.93 4.18
C GLY A 118 -16.98 19.23 4.93
N VAL A 119 -15.76 19.74 4.77
CA VAL A 119 -15.33 21.03 5.32
C VAL A 119 -16.09 22.19 4.64
N HIS A 120 -16.18 22.19 3.31
CA HIS A 120 -16.89 23.22 2.55
C HIS A 120 -18.38 23.31 2.93
N HIS A 121 -19.00 22.18 3.25
CA HIS A 121 -20.40 22.12 3.66
C HIS A 121 -20.61 22.18 5.19
N HIS A 122 -19.57 22.50 5.97
CA HIS A 122 -19.60 22.58 7.44
C HIS A 122 -20.07 21.30 8.15
N VAL A 123 -19.93 20.15 7.48
CA VAL A 123 -20.21 18.82 8.03
C VAL A 123 -19.01 18.32 8.83
N LEU A 124 -17.80 18.81 8.51
CA LEU A 124 -16.54 18.47 9.19
C LEU A 124 -15.87 19.73 9.74
N PRO A 125 -15.17 19.63 10.88
CA PRO A 125 -14.43 20.75 11.43
C PRO A 125 -13.24 21.12 10.54
N MET A 126 -12.94 22.42 10.47
CA MET A 126 -11.91 23.00 9.58
C MET A 126 -10.51 22.40 9.82
N ASN A 127 -10.21 21.91 11.02
CA ASN A 127 -8.91 21.30 11.34
C ASN A 127 -8.70 19.92 10.68
N MET A 128 -9.72 19.31 10.08
CA MET A 128 -9.52 18.08 9.30
C MET A 128 -8.72 18.31 8.02
N SER A 129 -8.68 19.53 7.49
CA SER A 129 -7.92 19.84 6.27
C SER A 129 -6.40 19.77 6.44
N THR A 130 -5.90 19.65 7.67
CA THR A 130 -4.47 19.55 8.01
C THR A 130 -4.08 18.19 8.58
N THR A 131 -5.01 17.23 8.67
CA THR A 131 -4.72 15.90 9.22
C THR A 131 -3.71 15.18 8.34
N ILE A 132 -2.71 14.56 8.97
CA ILE A 132 -1.65 13.85 8.26
C ILE A 132 -2.27 12.58 7.67
N ASP A 133 -2.21 12.45 6.34
CA ASP A 133 -2.54 11.21 5.63
C ASP A 133 -1.28 10.69 4.92
N VAL A 134 -1.08 9.38 5.01
CA VAL A 134 0.17 8.71 4.71
C VAL A 134 -0.06 7.63 3.65
N GLY A 135 0.20 7.97 2.40
CA GLY A 135 -0.19 7.14 1.25
C GLY A 135 0.58 5.83 1.01
N VAL A 136 1.58 5.49 1.84
CA VAL A 136 2.21 4.16 1.83
C VAL A 136 1.17 3.06 1.97
N SER A 137 0.17 3.30 2.82
CA SER A 137 -0.87 2.36 3.21
C SER A 137 -1.91 2.14 2.10
N TYR A 138 -2.21 3.16 1.29
CA TYR A 138 -3.07 3.07 0.11
C TYR A 138 -2.43 2.29 -1.04
N ALA A 139 -1.16 2.57 -1.33
CA ALA A 139 -0.42 1.78 -2.31
C ALA A 139 -0.32 0.30 -1.88
N LEU A 140 -0.16 0.03 -0.58
CA LEU A 140 -0.20 -1.33 -0.01
C LEU A 140 -1.55 -2.01 -0.28
N ALA A 141 -2.65 -1.37 0.13
CA ALA A 141 -4.00 -1.89 -0.07
C ALA A 141 -4.34 -2.15 -1.55
N GLY A 142 -3.87 -1.30 -2.46
CA GLY A 142 -4.04 -1.52 -3.90
C GLY A 142 -3.24 -2.71 -4.44
N VAL A 143 -2.02 -2.92 -3.94
CA VAL A 143 -1.22 -4.10 -4.30
C VAL A 143 -1.82 -5.39 -3.74
N GLU A 144 -2.38 -5.34 -2.53
CA GLU A 144 -3.18 -6.45 -1.98
C GLU A 144 -4.41 -6.73 -2.86
N GLY A 145 -5.11 -5.68 -3.31
CA GLY A 145 -6.25 -5.81 -4.23
C GLY A 145 -5.90 -6.60 -5.49
N VAL A 146 -4.85 -6.20 -6.22
CA VAL A 146 -4.46 -6.87 -7.49
C VAL A 146 -3.93 -8.30 -7.26
N LEU A 147 -3.33 -8.58 -6.09
CA LEU A 147 -2.86 -9.91 -5.71
C LEU A 147 -3.97 -10.95 -5.67
N THR A 148 -5.24 -10.54 -5.54
CA THR A 148 -6.41 -11.41 -5.70
C THR A 148 -6.33 -12.27 -6.95
N TYR A 149 -5.83 -11.72 -8.05
CA TYR A 149 -5.74 -12.42 -9.33
C TYR A 149 -4.52 -13.32 -9.46
N ARG A 150 -3.62 -13.31 -8.47
CA ARG A 150 -2.54 -14.28 -8.38
C ARG A 150 -3.07 -15.66 -7.99
N PHE A 151 -4.17 -15.74 -7.25
CA PHE A 151 -4.72 -17.01 -6.77
C PHE A 151 -5.61 -17.69 -7.83
N ALA A 152 -5.55 -19.03 -7.89
CA ALA A 152 -6.34 -19.84 -8.82
C ALA A 152 -7.61 -20.39 -8.15
N GLY A 153 -8.67 -20.58 -8.95
CA GLY A 153 -9.90 -21.25 -8.52
C GLY A 153 -10.57 -20.56 -7.32
N ALA A 154 -11.03 -21.36 -6.35
CA ALA A 154 -11.74 -20.87 -5.17
C ALA A 154 -10.88 -19.93 -4.29
N TRP A 155 -9.55 -20.09 -4.28
CA TRP A 155 -8.66 -19.26 -3.47
C TRP A 155 -8.67 -17.79 -3.87
N ARG A 156 -8.96 -17.48 -5.15
CA ARG A 156 -9.18 -16.10 -5.62
C ARG A 156 -10.34 -15.46 -4.86
N TRP A 157 -11.45 -16.18 -4.71
CA TRP A 157 -12.63 -15.69 -4.03
C TRP A 157 -12.43 -15.61 -2.51
N VAL A 158 -11.82 -16.63 -1.91
CA VAL A 158 -11.50 -16.62 -0.48
C VAL A 158 -10.63 -15.41 -0.12
N TYR A 159 -9.55 -15.19 -0.87
CA TYR A 159 -8.66 -14.04 -0.63
C TYR A 159 -9.38 -12.72 -0.93
N GLY A 160 -10.00 -12.58 -2.10
CA GLY A 160 -10.63 -11.32 -2.51
C GLY A 160 -11.79 -10.90 -1.61
N CYS A 161 -12.68 -11.83 -1.24
CA CYS A 161 -13.78 -11.55 -0.32
C CYS A 161 -13.28 -11.29 1.10
N GLY A 162 -12.27 -12.03 1.56
CA GLY A 162 -11.63 -11.78 2.86
C GLY A 162 -10.99 -10.39 2.92
N LEU A 163 -10.29 -9.98 1.86
CA LEU A 163 -9.67 -8.66 1.75
C LEU A 163 -10.72 -7.54 1.73
N LEU A 164 -11.77 -7.70 0.93
CA LEU A 164 -12.88 -6.74 0.91
C LEU A 164 -13.54 -6.62 2.29
N GLY A 165 -13.79 -7.75 2.96
CA GLY A 165 -14.33 -7.74 4.32
C GLY A 165 -13.40 -7.04 5.33
N PHE A 166 -12.09 -7.30 5.24
CA PHE A 166 -11.09 -6.70 6.12
C PHE A 166 -11.09 -5.18 6.07
N TYR A 167 -11.20 -4.59 4.88
CA TYR A 167 -11.23 -3.13 4.72
C TYR A 167 -12.63 -2.51 4.82
N LEU A 168 -13.69 -3.26 4.50
CA LEU A 168 -15.07 -2.80 4.63
C LEU A 168 -15.51 -2.68 6.08
N VAL A 169 -15.06 -3.57 6.98
CA VAL A 169 -15.47 -3.54 8.39
C VAL A 169 -15.05 -2.24 9.08
N PRO A 170 -13.78 -1.79 9.03
CA PRO A 170 -13.40 -0.47 9.55
C PRO A 170 -14.18 0.66 8.89
N LEU A 171 -14.32 0.65 7.55
CA LEU A 171 -15.08 1.67 6.84
C LEU A 171 -16.51 1.83 7.39
N LEU A 172 -17.19 0.74 7.73
CA LEU A 172 -18.54 0.77 8.29
C LEU A 172 -18.61 1.00 9.80
N ALA A 173 -17.50 0.84 10.53
CA ALA A 173 -17.46 0.94 11.98
C ALA A 173 -16.93 2.30 12.46
N SER A 174 -15.82 2.77 11.88
CA SER A 174 -15.14 4.01 12.26
C SER A 174 -15.47 5.20 11.36
N HIS A 175 -16.01 4.95 10.15
CA HIS A 175 -16.44 5.98 9.20
C HIS A 175 -15.37 7.06 8.92
N THR A 176 -14.09 6.69 8.88
CA THR A 176 -13.02 7.66 8.60
C THR A 176 -12.73 7.78 7.11
N PHE A 177 -12.21 8.94 6.70
CA PHE A 177 -11.79 9.17 5.31
C PHE A 177 -10.58 8.31 4.93
N THR A 178 -9.73 7.96 5.89
CA THR A 178 -8.62 7.01 5.72
C THR A 178 -9.14 5.61 5.42
N ASP A 179 -10.18 5.14 6.12
CA ASP A 179 -10.82 3.85 5.83
C ASP A 179 -11.45 3.85 4.43
N LEU A 180 -12.02 4.98 4.00
CA LEU A 180 -12.53 5.16 2.63
C LEU A 180 -11.40 5.07 1.60
N GLY A 181 -10.29 5.78 1.82
CA GLY A 181 -9.10 5.73 0.97
C GLY A 181 -8.54 4.30 0.84
N HIS A 182 -8.45 3.57 1.94
CA HIS A 182 -8.07 2.17 1.96
C HIS A 182 -9.01 1.27 1.15
N PHE A 183 -10.31 1.38 1.39
CA PHE A 183 -11.29 0.58 0.66
C PHE A 183 -11.27 0.89 -0.84
N CYS A 184 -11.19 2.17 -1.21
CA CYS A 184 -11.01 2.59 -2.60
C CYS A 184 -9.74 2.03 -3.22
N SER A 185 -8.62 2.02 -2.49
CA SER A 185 -7.35 1.43 -2.95
C SER A 185 -7.50 -0.04 -3.31
N VAL A 186 -8.19 -0.84 -2.47
CA VAL A 186 -8.48 -2.24 -2.78
C VAL A 186 -9.28 -2.37 -4.07
N LEU A 187 -10.34 -1.57 -4.23
CA LEU A 187 -11.17 -1.57 -5.44
C LEU A 187 -10.37 -1.18 -6.69
N ILE A 188 -9.49 -0.19 -6.59
CA ILE A 188 -8.57 0.21 -7.67
C ILE A 188 -7.66 -0.97 -8.02
N GLY A 189 -7.05 -1.62 -7.03
CA GLY A 189 -6.23 -2.82 -7.22
C GLY A 189 -6.98 -3.95 -7.94
N LEU A 190 -8.24 -4.19 -7.59
CA LEU A 190 -9.12 -5.13 -8.28
C LEU A 190 -9.42 -4.68 -9.72
N ALA A 191 -9.63 -3.39 -9.96
CA ALA A 191 -9.84 -2.86 -11.32
C ALA A 191 -8.64 -3.11 -12.25
N PHE A 192 -7.43 -3.31 -11.71
CA PHE A 192 -6.23 -3.67 -12.47
C PHE A 192 -6.19 -5.12 -12.97
N HIS A 193 -7.27 -5.92 -12.87
CA HIS A 193 -7.35 -7.26 -13.47
C HIS A 193 -6.77 -7.39 -14.90
N PRO A 194 -6.99 -6.44 -15.85
CA PRO A 194 -6.43 -6.57 -17.20
C PRO A 194 -4.89 -6.66 -17.21
N ILE A 195 -4.20 -6.02 -16.26
CA ILE A 195 -2.73 -6.02 -16.19
C ILE A 195 -2.15 -7.37 -15.75
N THR A 196 -2.99 -8.25 -15.19
CA THR A 196 -2.59 -9.57 -14.67
C THR A 196 -2.72 -10.66 -15.74
N ARG A 197 -3.31 -10.35 -16.90
CA ARG A 197 -3.46 -11.27 -18.03
C ARG A 197 -2.09 -11.80 -18.49
N GLY A 198 -2.04 -13.10 -18.78
CA GLY A 198 -0.82 -13.80 -19.18
C GLY A 198 0.18 -14.05 -18.04
N ARG A 199 -0.16 -13.74 -16.78
CA ARG A 199 0.67 -14.09 -15.62
C ARG A 199 0.18 -15.41 -15.02
N PRO A 200 1.09 -16.29 -14.57
CA PRO A 200 0.72 -17.56 -13.99
C PRO A 200 -0.04 -17.35 -12.69
N THR A 201 -1.10 -18.12 -12.48
CA THR A 201 -1.83 -18.18 -11.21
C THR A 201 -1.25 -19.25 -10.31
N TRP A 202 -1.39 -19.07 -9.00
CA TRP A 202 -0.97 -19.99 -7.97
C TRP A 202 -2.17 -20.67 -7.31
N ASP A 203 -2.16 -21.99 -7.28
CA ASP A 203 -3.09 -22.81 -6.51
C ASP A 203 -2.36 -23.32 -5.24
N PRO A 204 -2.65 -22.75 -4.06
CA PRO A 204 -2.05 -23.17 -2.80
C PRO A 204 -2.20 -24.68 -2.55
N TRP A 205 -3.36 -25.26 -2.86
CA TRP A 205 -3.65 -26.66 -2.57
C TRP A 205 -2.86 -27.61 -3.49
N ARG A 206 -2.63 -27.24 -4.76
CA ARG A 206 -1.72 -27.98 -5.63
C ARG A 206 -0.26 -27.90 -5.18
N SER A 207 0.17 -26.80 -4.56
CA SER A 207 1.51 -26.70 -3.99
C SER A 207 1.69 -27.62 -2.79
N VAL A 208 0.72 -27.65 -1.87
CA VAL A 208 0.74 -28.55 -0.71
C VAL A 208 0.76 -30.02 -1.16
N ARG A 209 -0.13 -30.42 -2.08
CA ARG A 209 -0.18 -31.81 -2.57
C ARG A 209 1.10 -32.29 -3.24
N ARG A 210 1.84 -31.40 -3.92
CA ARG A 210 3.16 -31.73 -4.51
C ARG A 210 4.27 -31.86 -3.49
N ALA A 211 4.14 -31.22 -2.33
CA ALA A 211 5.12 -31.30 -1.24
C ALA A 211 4.91 -32.52 -0.34
N LEU A 212 3.70 -33.11 -0.35
CA LEU A 212 3.42 -34.35 0.37
C LEU A 212 4.03 -35.55 -0.40
N PRO A 213 4.74 -36.48 0.26
CA PRO A 213 5.20 -37.71 -0.36
C PRO A 213 4.00 -38.48 -0.93
N SER A 214 4.12 -38.99 -2.16
CA SER A 214 3.14 -39.94 -2.69
C SER A 214 3.11 -41.15 -1.75
N ARG A 215 1.98 -41.36 -1.07
CA ARG A 215 1.71 -42.67 -0.45
C ARG A 215 1.61 -43.65 -1.61
N GLY A 216 2.53 -44.64 -1.61
CA GLY A 216 2.78 -45.58 -2.69
C GLY A 216 1.59 -46.45 -3.05
#